data_AF-A0A955ASX1-F1
#
_entry.id   AF-A0A955ASX1-F1
#
_cell.length_a   1.000
_cell.length_b   1.000
_cell.length_c   1.000
_cell.angle_alpha   90.00
_cell.angle_beta   90.00
_cell.angle_gamma   90.00
#
_symmetry.space_group_name_H-M   'P 1'
#
loop_
_entity.id
_entity.type
_entity.pdbx_description
1 polymer ?
#
loop_
_entity_poly.entity_id
_entity_poly.type
_entity_poly.pdbx_seq_one_letter_code
_entity_poly.pdbx_strand_id
1 'polypeptide(L)'
;MGYTAYITRDRSYPFLASDPPNSVLAIAVDEWLRLVESDTELIPAGERAAQWRGHELPFEYQPETKSICHHDPQPNVIEKMLRLATTLNAVVRGGDGEIYTTGTEFHWPERPDFETQRTSLPASKPMAYLPSVAGFIAMLTFDQLFDSLLITLGAGAAAVLITALLLVVPSLWQRTA
;
A
#
# COMPACT_ATOMS: atom_id res chain seq x y z
N MET A 1 23.43 5.10 -6.83
CA MET A 1 21.95 5.15 -6.75
C MET A 1 21.52 3.84 -6.14
N GLY A 2 20.99 3.92 -4.92
CA GLY A 2 20.47 2.77 -4.19
C GLY A 2 19.00 2.56 -4.51
N TYR A 3 18.52 1.33 -4.30
CA TYR A 3 17.11 0.98 -4.41
C TYR A 3 16.43 1.18 -3.06
N THR A 4 15.17 1.61 -3.02
CA THR A 4 14.44 1.74 -1.75
C THR A 4 13.12 1.01 -1.84
N ALA A 5 12.86 0.13 -0.87
CA ALA A 5 11.57 -0.51 -0.70
C ALA A 5 10.79 0.16 0.44
N TYR A 6 9.47 0.10 0.35
CA TYR A 6 8.55 0.78 1.23
C TYR A 6 7.45 -0.18 1.70
N ILE A 7 7.09 -0.12 2.98
CA ILE A 7 5.85 -0.69 3.53
C ILE A 7 4.81 0.42 3.57
N THR A 8 3.73 0.26 2.82
CA THR A 8 2.67 1.27 2.71
C THR A 8 1.31 0.62 2.48
N ARG A 9 0.22 1.23 2.95
CA ARG A 9 -1.15 0.83 2.55
C ARG A 9 -1.64 1.61 1.34
N ASP A 10 -0.90 2.65 0.95
CA ASP A 10 -1.25 3.46 -0.20
C ASP A 10 -0.99 2.69 -1.50
N ARG A 11 -2.06 2.46 -2.27
CA ARG A 11 -2.00 1.74 -3.55
C ARG A 11 -1.48 2.60 -4.69
N SER A 12 -1.46 3.93 -4.51
CA SER A 12 -0.98 4.89 -5.50
C SER A 12 0.55 5.08 -5.48
N TYR A 13 1.26 4.39 -4.58
CA TYR A 13 2.71 4.51 -4.43
C TYR A 13 3.49 3.92 -5.63
N PRO A 14 4.56 4.59 -6.15
CA PRO A 14 5.12 5.86 -5.67
C PRO A 14 4.19 7.03 -5.98
N PHE A 15 4.05 7.95 -5.02
CA PHE A 15 3.17 9.10 -5.17
C PHE A 15 3.46 9.85 -6.47
N LEU A 16 2.43 10.05 -7.30
CA LEU A 16 2.44 11.21 -8.20
C LEU A 16 2.48 12.42 -7.27
N ALA A 17 3.47 13.30 -7.45
CA ALA A 17 3.85 14.38 -6.53
C ALA A 17 2.73 15.37 -6.10
N SER A 18 1.51 15.19 -6.60
CA SER A 18 0.35 16.04 -6.39
C SER A 18 -0.58 15.62 -5.25
N ASP A 19 -0.57 14.36 -4.79
CA ASP A 19 -1.58 13.88 -3.82
C ASP A 19 -0.94 13.38 -2.51
N PRO A 20 -1.22 14.04 -1.36
CA PRO A 20 -0.76 13.54 -0.07
C PRO A 20 -1.43 12.19 0.25
N PRO A 21 -0.77 11.31 1.02
CA PRO A 21 -1.35 10.02 1.39
C PRO A 21 -2.70 10.22 2.06
N ASN A 22 -3.70 9.49 1.58
CA ASN A 22 -5.01 9.48 2.23
C ASN A 22 -4.82 9.02 3.68
N SER A 23 -5.26 9.83 4.65
CA SER A 23 -5.13 9.54 6.09
C SER A 23 -5.65 8.15 6.50
N VAL A 24 -6.62 7.59 5.76
CA VAL A 24 -7.17 6.24 5.99
C VAL A 24 -6.15 5.14 5.65
N LEU A 25 -5.22 5.41 4.74
CA LEU A 25 -4.19 4.48 4.29
C LEU A 25 -2.82 4.76 4.94
N ALA A 26 -2.73 5.75 5.82
CA ALA A 26 -1.50 6.06 6.53
C ALA A 26 -1.16 4.97 7.55
N ILE A 27 0.14 4.63 7.67
CA ILE A 27 0.64 3.90 8.84
C ILE A 27 0.93 4.94 9.91
N ALA A 28 0.25 4.85 11.05
CA ALA A 28 0.46 5.77 12.15
C ALA A 28 1.82 5.51 12.81
N VAL A 29 2.49 6.55 13.30
CA VAL A 29 3.79 6.40 13.98
C VAL A 29 3.66 5.51 15.22
N ASP A 30 2.60 5.67 16.02
CA ASP A 30 2.36 4.84 17.21
C ASP A 30 2.03 3.39 16.88
N GLU A 31 1.54 3.11 15.67
CA GLU A 31 1.33 1.75 15.19
C GLU A 31 2.67 1.09 14.86
N TRP A 32 3.56 1.81 14.17
CA TRP A 32 4.93 1.36 13.91
C TRP A 32 5.71 1.12 15.21
N LEU A 33 5.68 2.08 16.15
CA LEU A 33 6.42 1.95 17.40
C LEU A 33 5.93 0.77 18.26
N ARG A 34 4.61 0.56 18.35
CA ARG A 34 4.07 -0.63 19.04
C ARG A 34 4.50 -1.94 18.38
N LEU A 35 4.61 -1.97 17.05
CA LEU A 35 5.14 -3.12 16.36
C LEU A 35 6.60 -3.37 16.75
N VAL A 36 7.44 -2.33 16.71
CA VAL A 36 8.86 -2.41 17.09
C VAL A 36 9.03 -2.92 18.52
N GLU A 37 8.19 -2.47 19.46
CA GLU A 37 8.21 -2.94 20.84
C GLU A 37 7.81 -4.42 20.98
N SER A 38 6.90 -4.90 20.13
CA SER A 38 6.39 -6.27 20.18
C SER A 38 7.25 -7.31 19.44
N ASP A 39 8.02 -6.90 18.43
CA ASP A 39 8.84 -7.77 17.60
C ASP A 39 10.28 -7.87 18.17
N THR A 40 10.61 -9.01 18.79
CA THR A 40 11.91 -9.21 19.46
C THR A 40 13.12 -9.23 18.53
N GLU A 41 12.90 -9.34 17.21
CA GLU A 41 13.95 -9.23 16.21
C GLU A 41 14.30 -7.78 15.86
N LEU A 42 13.42 -6.83 16.19
CA LEU A 42 13.64 -5.40 15.97
C LEU A 42 14.25 -4.75 17.21
N ILE A 43 15.23 -3.87 16.98
CA ILE A 43 15.92 -3.10 18.01
C ILE A 43 15.70 -1.62 17.70
N PRO A 44 15.17 -0.80 18.62
CA PRO A 44 15.03 0.63 18.40
C PRO A 44 16.37 1.28 18.01
N ALA A 45 16.40 2.02 16.91
CA ALA A 45 17.60 2.59 16.30
C ALA A 45 17.47 4.12 16.03
N GLY A 46 16.59 4.79 16.76
CA GLY A 46 16.27 6.21 16.63
C GLY A 46 14.86 6.49 17.10
N GLU A 47 14.39 7.74 16.99
CA GLU A 47 13.02 8.11 17.41
C GLU A 47 11.94 7.33 16.64
N ARG A 48 12.18 7.04 15.36
CA ARG A 48 11.21 6.37 14.47
C ARG A 48 11.85 5.32 13.56
N ALA A 49 13.01 4.83 13.96
CA ALA A 49 13.78 3.84 13.22
C ALA A 49 13.96 2.58 14.07
N ALA A 50 13.99 1.42 13.42
CA ALA A 50 14.27 0.15 14.06
C ALA A 50 15.22 -0.69 13.20
N GLN A 51 16.27 -1.21 13.82
CA GLN A 51 17.23 -2.09 13.19
C GLN A 51 16.79 -3.54 13.35
N TRP A 52 16.84 -4.31 12.26
CA TRP A 52 16.67 -5.75 12.35
C TRP A 52 17.95 -6.40 12.86
N ARG A 53 17.86 -7.22 13.90
CA ARG A 53 19.02 -7.83 14.55
C ARG A 53 19.88 -8.57 13.52
N GLY A 54 21.16 -8.21 13.44
CA GLY A 54 22.12 -8.81 12.50
C GLY A 54 22.14 -8.16 11.11
N HIS A 55 21.35 -7.10 10.89
CA HIS A 55 21.35 -6.32 9.65
C HIS A 55 21.89 -4.91 9.88
N GLU A 56 22.66 -4.40 8.93
CA GLU A 56 23.38 -3.13 9.06
C GLU A 56 22.46 -1.91 8.98
N LEU A 57 21.52 -1.93 8.04
CA LEU A 57 20.64 -0.80 7.76
C LEU A 57 19.33 -0.89 8.54
N PRO A 58 18.82 0.24 9.08
CA PRO A 58 17.56 0.27 9.79
C PRO A 58 16.35 0.36 8.84
N PHE A 59 15.19 -0.04 9.36
CA PHE A 59 13.90 0.38 8.86
C PHE A 59 13.59 1.77 9.39
N GLU A 60 13.20 2.69 8.51
CA GLU A 60 12.93 4.09 8.87
C GLU A 60 11.48 4.46 8.57
N TYR A 61 10.79 5.03 9.55
CA TYR A 61 9.47 5.60 9.32
C TYR A 61 9.60 6.99 8.68
N GLN A 62 8.92 7.17 7.55
CA GLN A 62 8.89 8.39 6.75
C GLN A 62 7.62 9.20 7.09
N PRO A 63 7.73 10.34 7.81
CA PRO A 63 6.57 11.10 8.25
C PRO A 63 5.74 11.72 7.12
N GLU A 64 6.36 12.03 6.00
CA GLU A 64 5.76 12.70 4.84
C GLU A 64 4.85 11.73 4.08
N THR A 65 5.31 10.49 3.91
CA THR A 65 4.61 9.44 3.16
C THR A 65 3.82 8.49 4.06
N LYS A 66 3.99 8.58 5.38
CA LYS A 66 3.39 7.68 6.38
C LYS A 66 3.69 6.20 6.07
N SER A 67 4.92 5.93 5.65
CA SER A 67 5.41 4.60 5.24
C SER A 67 6.68 4.23 5.99
N ILE A 68 7.04 2.95 6.04
CA ILE A 68 8.35 2.50 6.51
C ILE A 68 9.22 2.20 5.29
N CYS A 69 10.48 2.62 5.25
CA CYS A 69 11.39 2.31 4.16
C CYS A 69 12.65 1.56 4.61
N HIS A 70 13.29 0.90 3.66
CA HIS A 70 14.62 0.33 3.82
C HIS A 70 15.43 0.59 2.53
N HIS A 71 16.65 1.07 2.69
CA HIS A 71 17.57 1.32 1.59
C HIS A 71 18.36 0.06 1.25
N ASP A 72 18.52 -0.21 -0.03
CA ASP A 72 19.25 -1.35 -0.59
C ASP A 72 18.87 -2.72 0.03
N PRO A 73 17.56 -3.05 0.08
CA PRO A 73 17.11 -4.26 0.74
C PRO A 73 17.64 -5.51 0.01
N GLN A 74 18.16 -6.46 0.78
CA GLN A 74 18.46 -7.81 0.28
C GLN A 74 17.17 -8.66 0.27
N PRO A 75 17.13 -9.79 -0.47
CA PRO A 75 15.95 -10.68 -0.50
C PRO A 75 15.40 -11.07 0.88
N ASN A 76 16.27 -11.35 1.85
CA ASN A 76 15.86 -11.66 3.23
C ASN A 76 15.30 -10.44 3.99
N VAL A 77 15.74 -9.23 3.66
CA VAL A 77 15.17 -7.98 4.18
C VAL A 77 13.77 -7.79 3.60
N ILE A 78 13.56 -8.05 2.31
CA ILE A 78 12.21 -8.02 1.71
C ILE A 78 11.29 -9.03 2.39
N GLU A 79 11.75 -10.24 2.69
CA GLU A 79 10.98 -11.22 3.47
C GLU A 79 10.60 -10.69 4.87
N LYS A 80 11.52 -10.03 5.57
CA LYS A 80 11.19 -9.38 6.85
C LYS A 80 10.17 -8.28 6.65
N MET A 81 10.33 -7.43 5.62
CA MET A 81 9.36 -6.38 5.29
C MET A 81 7.97 -6.93 4.99
N LEU A 82 7.86 -8.07 4.29
CA LEU A 82 6.58 -8.73 3.99
C LEU A 82 5.89 -9.23 5.27
N ARG A 83 6.64 -9.79 6.22
CA ARG A 83 6.10 -10.16 7.54
C ARG A 83 5.60 -8.94 8.32
N LEU A 84 6.39 -7.86 8.34
CA LEU A 84 5.99 -6.60 8.97
C LEU A 84 4.74 -6.00 8.31
N ALA A 85 4.70 -6.00 6.97
CA ALA A 85 3.57 -5.51 6.19
C ALA A 85 2.29 -6.31 6.48
N THR A 86 2.40 -7.61 6.65
CA THR A 86 1.25 -8.47 7.04
C THR A 86 0.66 -8.03 8.38
N THR A 87 1.49 -7.83 9.40
CA THR A 87 1.05 -7.34 10.72
C THR A 87 0.41 -5.95 10.63
N LEU A 88 0.93 -5.09 9.76
CA LEU A 88 0.42 -3.75 9.52
C LEU A 88 -0.74 -3.72 8.51
N ASN A 89 -1.23 -4.85 7.99
CA ASN A 89 -2.22 -4.87 6.90
C ASN A 89 -1.85 -3.90 5.75
N ALA A 90 -0.61 -4.00 5.29
CA ALA A 90 0.03 -3.15 4.30
C ALA A 90 0.68 -3.99 3.18
N VAL A 91 1.28 -3.35 2.18
CA VAL A 91 2.02 -4.00 1.10
C VAL A 91 3.47 -3.51 1.06
N VAL A 92 4.37 -4.33 0.51
CA VAL A 92 5.76 -3.94 0.23
C VAL A 92 5.86 -3.49 -1.23
N ARG A 93 6.39 -2.30 -1.46
CA ARG A 93 6.55 -1.69 -2.78
C ARG A 93 7.94 -1.18 -3.04
N GLY A 94 8.35 -1.28 -4.28
CA GLY A 94 9.50 -0.62 -4.84
C GLY A 94 9.36 0.89 -4.95
N GLY A 95 10.50 1.59 -5.00
CA GLY A 95 10.55 3.01 -5.35
C GLY A 95 10.07 3.31 -6.77
N ASP A 96 10.02 2.30 -7.63
CA ASP A 96 9.48 2.29 -8.99
C ASP A 96 8.00 1.86 -9.07
N GLY A 97 7.41 1.42 -7.95
CA GLY A 97 6.02 0.96 -7.87
C GLY A 97 5.82 -0.54 -8.02
N GLU A 98 6.89 -1.33 -8.18
CA GLU A 98 6.80 -2.78 -8.13
C GLU A 98 6.18 -3.24 -6.80
N ILE A 99 5.32 -4.27 -6.83
CA ILE A 99 4.71 -4.84 -5.63
C ILE A 99 5.36 -6.18 -5.36
N TYR A 100 5.97 -6.33 -4.19
CA TYR A 100 6.60 -7.56 -3.78
C TYR A 100 5.59 -8.47 -3.07
N THR A 101 5.61 -9.75 -3.43
CA THR A 101 4.89 -10.81 -2.72
C THR A 101 5.83 -11.84 -2.11
N THR A 102 7.06 -11.92 -2.62
CA THR A 102 8.13 -12.77 -2.08
C THR A 102 9.47 -12.03 -2.14
N GLY A 103 10.43 -12.43 -1.29
CA GLY A 103 11.79 -11.87 -1.33
C GLY A 103 12.58 -12.27 -2.57
N THR A 104 12.19 -13.37 -3.23
CA THR A 104 12.86 -13.87 -4.45
C THR A 104 12.54 -13.08 -5.71
N GLU A 105 11.45 -12.31 -5.71
CA GLU A 105 11.09 -11.39 -6.78
C GLU A 105 11.99 -10.16 -6.82
N PHE A 106 12.71 -9.89 -5.72
CA PHE A 106 13.63 -8.77 -5.69
C PHE A 106 14.82 -9.04 -6.61
N HIS A 107 14.79 -8.39 -7.76
CA HIS A 107 15.92 -8.31 -8.67
C HIS A 107 16.52 -6.92 -8.52
N TRP A 108 17.75 -6.85 -8.02
CA TRP A 108 18.50 -5.61 -8.11
C TRP A 108 18.53 -5.20 -9.58
N PRO A 109 18.09 -3.98 -9.96
CA PRO A 109 18.27 -3.54 -11.33
C PRO A 109 19.77 -3.55 -11.57
N GLU A 110 20.26 -4.55 -12.30
CA GLU A 110 21.61 -4.53 -12.85
C GLU A 110 21.73 -3.16 -13.49
N ARG A 111 22.61 -2.31 -12.95
CA ARG A 111 22.83 -1.00 -13.55
C ARG A 111 23.10 -1.32 -15.01
N PRO A 112 22.30 -0.84 -15.97
CA PRO A 112 22.67 -1.03 -17.35
C PRO A 112 24.07 -0.43 -17.45
N ASP A 113 25.04 -1.28 -17.77
CA ASP A 113 26.41 -0.88 -17.97
C ASP A 113 26.32 0.31 -18.93
N PHE A 114 26.62 1.51 -18.42
CA PHE A 114 26.46 2.76 -19.18
C PHE A 114 27.31 2.74 -20.46
N GLU A 115 28.23 1.77 -20.56
CA GLU A 115 29.06 1.48 -21.72
C GLU A 115 28.31 0.78 -22.86
N THR A 116 27.25 0.02 -22.58
CA THR A 116 26.53 -0.81 -23.57
C THR A 116 25.43 -0.03 -24.31
N GLN A 117 24.98 1.13 -23.79
CA GLN A 117 23.99 1.98 -24.47
C GLN A 117 24.57 3.02 -25.43
N ARG A 118 25.90 3.22 -25.48
CA ARG A 118 26.51 4.20 -26.41
C ARG A 118 26.69 3.67 -27.84
N THR A 119 26.59 2.37 -28.07
CA THR A 119 26.92 1.74 -29.36
C THR A 119 25.72 1.31 -30.19
N SER A 120 24.48 1.53 -29.74
CA SER A 120 23.28 1.04 -30.43
C SER A 120 22.17 2.07 -30.61
N LEU A 121 22.49 3.37 -30.75
CA LEU A 121 21.56 4.31 -31.38
C LEU A 121 21.75 4.30 -32.91
N PRO A 122 20.91 3.61 -33.70
CA PRO A 122 20.78 3.95 -35.11
C PRO A 122 20.18 5.35 -35.23
N ALA A 123 20.77 6.15 -36.12
CA ALA A 123 20.35 7.50 -36.42
C ALA A 123 18.83 7.59 -36.63
N SER A 124 18.27 8.60 -35.98
CA SER A 124 16.89 9.08 -36.00
C SER A 124 16.12 8.86 -37.31
N LYS A 125 14.90 8.32 -37.19
CA LYS A 125 13.78 8.74 -38.04
C LYS A 125 12.89 9.66 -37.20
N PRO A 126 12.50 10.85 -37.71
CA PRO A 126 11.54 11.70 -37.03
C PRO A 126 10.17 11.02 -37.05
N MET A 127 9.69 10.62 -35.87
CA MET A 127 8.36 10.03 -35.72
C MET A 127 7.37 11.15 -35.35
N ALA A 128 6.50 11.47 -36.29
CA ALA A 128 5.40 12.41 -36.08
C ALA A 128 4.45 11.84 -35.02
N TYR A 129 4.36 12.52 -33.88
CA TYR A 129 3.40 12.22 -32.82
C TYR A 129 2.02 12.74 -33.27
N LEU A 130 1.18 11.84 -33.78
CA LEU A 130 -0.26 12.08 -33.90
C LEU A 130 -0.94 11.48 -32.66
N PRO A 131 -1.56 12.28 -31.79
CA PRO A 131 -2.36 11.72 -30.69
C PRO A 131 -3.62 11.05 -31.27
N SER A 132 -3.70 9.73 -31.15
CA SER A 132 -4.94 8.98 -31.38
C SER A 132 -5.92 9.30 -30.24
N VAL A 133 -6.95 10.08 -30.56
CA VAL A 133 -8.07 10.49 -29.68
C VAL A 133 -9.03 9.32 -29.35
N ALA A 134 -8.77 8.10 -29.84
CA ALA A 134 -9.72 6.99 -29.74
C ALA A 134 -9.71 6.21 -28.41
N GLY A 135 -8.84 6.53 -27.45
CA GLY A 135 -8.72 5.79 -26.18
C GLY A 135 -9.47 6.39 -24.98
N PHE A 136 -10.07 7.56 -25.11
CA PHE A 136 -10.54 8.36 -23.95
C PHE A 136 -12.03 8.21 -23.61
N ILE A 137 -12.79 7.34 -24.28
CA ILE A 137 -14.25 7.22 -24.10
C ILE A 137 -14.70 5.93 -23.36
N ALA A 138 -13.81 4.97 -23.10
CA ALA A 138 -14.20 3.70 -22.46
C ALA A 138 -14.07 3.67 -20.92
N MET A 139 -13.59 4.74 -20.27
CA MET A 139 -13.29 4.75 -18.84
C MET A 139 -14.06 5.85 -18.08
N LEU A 140 -15.33 6.04 -18.41
CA LEU A 140 -16.22 6.99 -17.70
C LEU A 140 -17.58 6.40 -17.32
N THR A 141 -17.81 5.09 -17.47
CA THR A 141 -19.13 4.49 -17.21
C THR A 141 -19.18 3.48 -16.07
N PHE A 142 -18.06 3.11 -15.43
CA PHE A 142 -18.08 2.11 -14.36
C PHE A 142 -18.18 2.70 -12.95
N ASP A 143 -17.61 3.88 -12.68
CA ASP A 143 -17.64 4.47 -11.33
C ASP A 143 -19.00 5.05 -10.95
N GLN A 144 -19.86 5.45 -11.90
CA GLN A 144 -21.20 5.96 -11.57
C GLN A 144 -22.24 4.85 -11.28
N LEU A 145 -21.92 3.58 -11.56
CA LEU A 145 -22.85 2.47 -11.29
C LEU A 145 -22.70 1.88 -9.89
N PHE A 146 -21.54 2.02 -9.23
CA PHE A 146 -21.33 1.45 -7.90
C PHE A 146 -21.91 2.29 -6.76
N ASP A 147 -21.92 3.62 -6.89
CA ASP A 147 -22.51 4.49 -5.87
C ASP A 147 -24.04 4.38 -5.77
N SER A 148 -24.71 4.01 -6.87
CA SER A 148 -26.18 3.78 -6.86
C SER A 148 -26.57 2.42 -6.25
N LEU A 149 -25.67 1.42 -6.28
CA LEU A 149 -25.98 0.08 -5.75
C LEU A 149 -25.84 0.03 -4.21
N LEU A 150 -24.89 0.80 -3.65
CA LEU A 150 -24.64 0.84 -2.20
C LEU A 150 -25.69 1.64 -1.43
N ILE A 151 -26.29 2.67 -2.03
CA ILE A 151 -27.40 3.42 -1.43
C ILE A 151 -28.68 2.59 -1.40
N THR A 152 -28.90 1.70 -2.39
CA THR A 152 -30.11 0.88 -2.46
C THR A 152 -30.07 -0.35 -1.53
N LEU A 153 -28.87 -0.88 -1.23
CA LEU A 153 -28.71 -1.98 -0.28
C LEU A 153 -28.55 -1.53 1.19
N GLY A 154 -28.14 -0.29 1.44
CA GLY A 154 -27.99 0.27 2.80
C GLY A 154 -29.31 0.63 3.50
N ALA A 155 -30.38 0.94 2.76
CA ALA A 155 -31.68 1.28 3.34
C ALA A 155 -32.57 0.06 3.63
N GLY A 156 -32.36 -1.08 2.95
CA GLY A 156 -33.18 -2.28 3.10
C GLY A 156 -32.85 -3.13 4.34
N ALA A 157 -31.57 -3.19 4.73
CA ALA A 157 -31.14 -4.04 5.84
C ALA A 157 -31.47 -3.47 7.23
N ALA A 158 -31.52 -2.13 7.37
CA ALA A 158 -31.87 -1.48 8.64
C ALA A 158 -33.37 -1.62 8.98
N ALA A 159 -34.26 -1.62 7.98
CA ALA A 159 -35.71 -1.72 8.19
C ALA A 159 -36.14 -3.12 8.66
N VAL A 160 -35.47 -4.18 8.19
CA VAL A 160 -35.79 -5.57 8.59
C VAL A 160 -35.33 -5.85 10.03
N LEU A 161 -34.19 -5.30 10.45
CA LEU A 161 -33.68 -5.45 11.82
C LEU A 161 -34.52 -4.69 12.85
N ILE A 162 -35.02 -3.50 12.52
CA ILE A 162 -35.90 -2.71 13.40
C ILE A 162 -37.30 -3.37 13.50
N THR A 163 -37.83 -3.94 12.41
CA THR A 163 -39.13 -4.64 12.44
C THR A 163 -39.04 -5.97 13.21
N ALA A 164 -37.93 -6.69 13.10
CA ALA A 164 -37.69 -7.90 13.90
C ALA A 164 -37.51 -7.59 15.40
N LEU A 165 -36.89 -6.46 15.75
CA LEU A 165 -36.73 -6.05 17.16
C LEU A 165 -38.07 -5.63 17.80
N LEU A 166 -38.94 -4.95 17.05
CA LEU A 166 -40.23 -4.46 17.56
C LEU A 166 -41.30 -5.55 17.71
N LEU A 167 -41.20 -6.66 16.98
CA LEU A 167 -42.14 -7.79 17.08
C LEU A 167 -41.78 -8.79 18.20
N VAL A 168 -40.53 -8.84 18.66
CA VAL A 168 -40.10 -9.81 19.70
C VAL A 168 -40.30 -9.26 21.11
N VAL A 169 -40.18 -7.94 21.32
CA VAL A 169 -40.23 -7.31 22.65
C VAL A 169 -41.57 -7.42 23.40
N PRO A 170 -42.77 -7.47 22.78
CA PRO A 170 -44.01 -7.58 23.55
C PRO A 170 -44.20 -8.95 24.25
N SER A 171 -43.54 -10.00 23.77
CA SER A 171 -43.71 -11.36 24.29
C SER A 171 -42.97 -11.65 25.60
N LEU A 172 -42.05 -10.76 26.01
CA LEU A 172 -41.30 -10.90 27.26
C LEU A 172 -42.00 -10.23 28.47
N TRP A 173 -43.07 -9.46 28.24
CA TRP A 173 -43.80 -8.78 29.32
C TRP A 173 -45.01 -9.56 29.87
N GLN A 174 -45.34 -10.73 29.34
CA GLN A 174 -46.45 -11.57 29.84
C GLN A 174 -46.03 -12.75 30.74
N ARG A 175 -44.76 -12.86 31.13
CA ARG A 175 -44.28 -14.00 31.96
C ARG A 175 -43.96 -13.67 33.43
N THR A 176 -44.32 -12.48 33.92
CA THR A 176 -44.04 -12.08 35.31
C THR A 176 -45.24 -11.47 36.04
N ALA A 177 -46.46 -11.89 35.71
CA ALA A 177 -47.67 -11.56 36.48
C ALA A 177 -48.32 -12.84 37.01
#